data_AF-A0A5Z1D737-F1
#
_entry.id   AF-A0A5Z1D737-F1
#
_cell.length_a   1.000
_cell.length_b   1.000
_cell.length_c   1.000
_cell.angle_alpha   90.00
_cell.angle_beta   90.00
_cell.angle_gamma   90.00
#
_symmetry.space_group_name_H-M   'P 1'
#
loop_
_entity.id
_entity.type
_entity.pdbx_description
1 polymer ?
#
loop_
_entity_poly.entity_id
_entity_poly.type
_entity_poly.pdbx_seq_one_letter_code
_entity_poly.pdbx_strand_id
1 'polypeptide(L)'
;MQNLEKYRKEIFKDETSAGDEGVIAESVKEVNNNFKLGEKQIIQVLEFLYSIKDSFLGRTKKEPLDNIVSELRFKIIEYIKPILFISENDFEKEIDKFLLTCGYKICNYYPNNYLDVYNLYHQFQKETANYDFDINSVSKFLEWFKNNPNLDFNFYFDKEEKENIVKEVCKELNITQKELSEILGVHLTTIQKWVANDNDLPLQAKKSLNLVLENHHLKTRLKTLDEFVRLFKELQK
;
A
#
# COMPACT_ATOMS: atom_id res chain seq x y z
N MET A 1 -15.17 -9.37 -13.10
CA MET A 1 -16.56 -9.06 -12.71
C MET A 1 -17.41 -10.35 -12.61
N GLN A 2 -16.85 -11.46 -12.09
CA GLN A 2 -17.44 -12.81 -12.22
C GLN A 2 -18.70 -13.05 -11.37
N ASN A 3 -18.95 -12.22 -10.34
CA ASN A 3 -20.07 -12.42 -9.41
C ASN A 3 -21.10 -11.27 -9.40
N LEU A 4 -20.98 -10.27 -10.28
CA LEU A 4 -21.89 -9.10 -10.28
C LEU A 4 -23.35 -9.50 -10.51
N GLU A 5 -23.58 -10.40 -11.47
CA GLU A 5 -24.93 -10.91 -11.77
C GLU A 5 -25.53 -11.67 -10.58
N LYS A 6 -24.70 -12.44 -9.87
CA LYS A 6 -25.10 -13.17 -8.66
C LYS A 6 -25.56 -12.21 -7.56
N TYR A 7 -24.72 -11.24 -7.17
CA TYR A 7 -25.07 -10.29 -6.10
C TYR A 7 -26.26 -9.41 -6.48
N ARG A 8 -26.37 -9.00 -7.76
CA ARG A 8 -27.53 -8.25 -8.25
C ARG A 8 -28.80 -9.06 -8.05
N LYS A 9 -28.83 -10.34 -8.44
CA LYS A 9 -30.00 -11.22 -8.25
C LYS A 9 -30.33 -11.43 -6.78
N GLU A 10 -29.35 -11.54 -5.90
CA GLU A 10 -29.58 -11.67 -4.45
C GLU A 10 -30.24 -10.42 -3.85
N ILE A 11 -29.80 -9.22 -4.27
CA ILE A 11 -30.26 -7.94 -3.73
C ILE A 11 -31.59 -7.50 -4.36
N PHE A 12 -31.69 -7.54 -5.68
CA PHE A 12 -32.85 -7.05 -6.44
C PHE A 12 -33.92 -8.13 -6.71
N LYS A 13 -33.60 -9.41 -6.51
CA LYS A 13 -34.50 -10.55 -6.74
C LYS A 13 -35.15 -10.46 -8.12
N ASP A 14 -36.46 -10.69 -8.20
CA ASP A 14 -37.26 -10.65 -9.44
C ASP A 14 -37.88 -9.27 -9.71
N GLU A 15 -37.44 -8.20 -9.01
CA GLU A 15 -38.04 -6.86 -9.11
C GLU A 15 -37.54 -6.05 -10.31
N THR A 16 -36.65 -6.62 -11.13
CA THR A 16 -36.00 -5.91 -12.25
C THR A 16 -36.34 -6.52 -13.60
N SER A 17 -36.58 -5.68 -14.60
CA SER A 17 -36.69 -6.13 -16.00
C SER A 17 -35.30 -6.26 -16.63
N ALA A 18 -35.19 -6.94 -17.78
CA ALA A 18 -33.93 -7.04 -18.53
C ALA A 18 -33.29 -5.68 -18.86
N GLY A 19 -34.11 -4.64 -19.08
CA GLY A 19 -33.61 -3.27 -19.28
C GLY A 19 -33.03 -2.65 -18.01
N ASP A 20 -33.65 -2.89 -16.86
CA ASP A 20 -33.18 -2.40 -15.56
C ASP A 20 -31.88 -3.11 -15.14
N GLU A 21 -31.80 -4.41 -15.41
CA GLU A 21 -30.59 -5.20 -15.21
C GLU A 21 -29.40 -4.66 -16.01
N GLY A 22 -29.65 -4.25 -17.26
CA GLY A 22 -28.66 -3.62 -18.13
C GLY A 22 -28.17 -2.27 -17.60
N VAL A 23 -29.11 -1.43 -17.13
CA VAL A 23 -28.78 -0.14 -16.49
C VAL A 23 -27.88 -0.35 -15.26
N ILE A 24 -28.27 -1.24 -14.34
CA ILE A 24 -27.49 -1.53 -13.13
C ILE A 24 -26.10 -2.05 -13.49
N ALA A 25 -26.02 -3.03 -14.39
CA ALA A 25 -24.76 -3.65 -14.76
C ALA A 25 -23.79 -2.65 -15.41
N GLU A 26 -24.27 -1.84 -16.35
CA GLU A 26 -23.41 -0.88 -17.05
C GLU A 26 -22.99 0.28 -16.14
N SER A 27 -23.88 0.80 -15.29
CA SER A 27 -23.52 1.84 -14.31
C SER A 27 -22.44 1.37 -13.34
N VAL A 28 -22.56 0.15 -12.80
CA VAL A 28 -21.55 -0.42 -11.89
C VAL A 28 -20.24 -0.66 -12.64
N LYS A 29 -20.31 -1.12 -13.90
CA LYS A 29 -19.14 -1.39 -14.73
C LYS A 29 -18.36 -0.12 -15.09
N GLU A 30 -19.04 0.96 -15.49
CA GLU A 30 -18.38 2.25 -15.77
C GLU A 30 -17.62 2.78 -14.55
N VAL A 31 -18.24 2.72 -13.37
CA VAL A 31 -17.59 3.12 -12.12
C VAL A 31 -16.42 2.19 -11.81
N ASN A 32 -16.61 0.88 -11.90
CA ASN A 32 -15.57 -0.09 -11.57
C ASN A 32 -14.34 0.01 -12.47
N ASN A 33 -14.50 0.42 -13.74
CA ASN A 33 -13.38 0.67 -14.65
C ASN A 33 -12.46 1.80 -14.13
N ASN A 34 -13.02 2.79 -13.44
CA ASN A 34 -12.27 3.91 -12.89
C ASN A 34 -11.71 3.63 -11.49
N PHE A 35 -12.47 2.95 -10.64
CA PHE A 35 -12.16 2.82 -9.21
C PHE A 35 -11.72 1.42 -8.76
N LYS A 36 -11.73 0.41 -9.65
CA LYS A 36 -11.29 -0.97 -9.37
C LYS A 36 -11.87 -1.54 -8.07
N LEU A 37 -13.19 -1.47 -7.94
CA LEU A 37 -13.92 -1.89 -6.75
C LEU A 37 -13.70 -3.38 -6.46
N GLY A 38 -13.39 -3.68 -5.20
CA GLY A 38 -13.41 -5.03 -4.66
C GLY A 38 -14.83 -5.54 -4.41
N GLU A 39 -14.94 -6.82 -4.07
CA GLU A 39 -16.24 -7.50 -3.88
C GLU A 39 -17.14 -6.79 -2.86
N LYS A 40 -16.59 -6.40 -1.72
CA LYS A 40 -17.32 -5.67 -0.66
C LYS A 40 -17.88 -4.33 -1.17
N GLN A 41 -17.08 -3.56 -1.92
CA GLN A 41 -17.54 -2.28 -2.47
C GLN A 41 -18.60 -2.47 -3.55
N ILE A 42 -18.50 -3.52 -4.37
CA ILE A 42 -19.52 -3.86 -5.37
C ILE A 42 -20.87 -4.15 -4.68
N ILE A 43 -20.86 -4.93 -3.59
CA ILE A 43 -22.07 -5.23 -2.82
C ILE A 43 -22.68 -3.93 -2.25
N GLN A 44 -21.86 -3.06 -1.64
CA GLN A 44 -22.32 -1.77 -1.12
C GLN A 44 -22.94 -0.87 -2.20
N VAL A 45 -22.34 -0.84 -3.40
CA VAL A 45 -22.91 -0.10 -4.55
C VAL A 45 -24.27 -0.66 -4.95
N LEU A 46 -24.42 -1.99 -5.00
CA LEU A 46 -25.70 -2.62 -5.34
C LEU A 46 -26.77 -2.36 -4.27
N GLU A 47 -26.41 -2.41 -2.98
CA GLU A 47 -27.31 -2.06 -1.87
C GLU A 47 -27.75 -0.59 -1.95
N PHE A 48 -26.82 0.31 -2.27
CA PHE A 48 -27.14 1.72 -2.52
C PHE A 48 -28.09 1.89 -3.69
N LEU A 49 -27.82 1.26 -4.83
CA LEU A 49 -28.72 1.29 -5.99
C LEU A 49 -30.09 0.76 -5.63
N TYR A 50 -30.18 -0.31 -4.84
CA TYR A 50 -31.44 -0.85 -4.37
C TYR A 50 -32.21 0.14 -3.48
N SER A 51 -31.50 0.90 -2.64
CA SER A 51 -32.10 1.95 -1.79
C SER A 51 -32.73 3.10 -2.59
N ILE A 52 -32.27 3.32 -3.84
CA ILE A 52 -32.79 4.36 -4.75
C ILE A 52 -33.53 3.77 -5.96
N LYS A 53 -33.94 2.49 -5.91
CA LYS A 53 -34.49 1.75 -7.06
C LYS A 53 -35.67 2.44 -7.74
N ASP A 54 -36.56 3.06 -6.97
CA ASP A 54 -37.75 3.75 -7.49
C ASP A 54 -37.39 4.98 -8.33
N SER A 55 -36.17 5.51 -8.19
CA SER A 55 -35.69 6.63 -9.00
C SER A 55 -35.24 6.23 -10.41
N PHE A 56 -35.07 4.93 -10.68
CA PHE A 56 -34.59 4.50 -11.99
C PHE A 56 -35.29 3.28 -12.63
N LEU A 57 -35.87 2.37 -11.85
CA LEU A 57 -36.51 1.18 -12.40
C LEU A 57 -37.66 1.53 -13.36
N GLY A 58 -37.71 0.85 -14.50
CA GLY A 58 -38.73 1.01 -15.52
C GLY A 58 -38.60 2.26 -16.40
N ARG A 59 -37.64 3.17 -16.13
CA ARG A 59 -37.40 4.37 -16.97
C ARG A 59 -36.91 4.05 -18.37
N THR A 60 -36.27 2.89 -18.56
CA THR A 60 -35.84 2.38 -19.88
C THR A 60 -36.98 2.26 -20.89
N LYS A 61 -38.24 2.28 -20.45
CA LYS A 61 -39.44 2.34 -21.31
C LYS A 61 -39.71 3.72 -21.90
N LYS A 62 -39.13 4.78 -21.34
CA LYS A 62 -39.45 6.19 -21.62
C LYS A 62 -38.24 7.03 -22.03
N GLU A 63 -37.02 6.60 -21.71
CA GLU A 63 -35.80 7.31 -22.08
C GLU A 63 -34.65 6.34 -22.43
N PRO A 64 -33.62 6.82 -23.17
CA PRO A 64 -32.46 6.01 -23.50
C PRO A 64 -31.69 5.51 -22.28
N LEU A 65 -31.16 4.29 -22.37
CA LEU A 65 -30.36 3.66 -21.33
C LEU A 65 -29.18 4.53 -20.90
N ASP A 66 -28.46 5.14 -21.84
CA ASP A 66 -27.26 5.94 -21.58
C ASP A 66 -27.50 7.16 -20.66
N ASN A 67 -28.70 7.74 -20.72
CA ASN A 67 -29.07 8.87 -19.84
C ASN A 67 -29.18 8.39 -18.39
N ILE A 68 -29.86 7.27 -18.18
CA ILE A 68 -30.04 6.67 -16.86
C ILE A 68 -28.69 6.19 -16.32
N VAL A 69 -27.87 5.53 -17.17
CA VAL A 69 -26.54 5.05 -16.80
C VAL A 69 -25.65 6.21 -16.37
N SER A 70 -25.65 7.32 -17.10
CA SER A 70 -24.88 8.51 -16.76
C SER A 70 -25.30 9.11 -15.42
N GLU A 71 -26.61 9.24 -15.17
CA GLU A 71 -27.15 9.75 -13.90
C GLU A 71 -26.74 8.85 -12.72
N LEU A 72 -26.93 7.54 -12.86
CA LEU A 72 -26.56 6.57 -11.83
C LEU A 72 -25.05 6.52 -11.61
N ARG A 73 -24.23 6.65 -12.64
CA ARG A 73 -22.77 6.75 -12.50
C ARG A 73 -22.41 7.88 -11.54
N PHE A 74 -22.97 9.08 -11.73
CA PHE A 74 -22.69 10.21 -10.83
C PHE A 74 -23.12 9.92 -9.40
N LYS A 75 -24.32 9.37 -9.20
CA LYS A 75 -24.84 9.01 -7.87
C LYS A 75 -23.98 7.95 -7.18
N ILE A 76 -23.56 6.92 -7.91
CA ILE A 76 -22.67 5.87 -7.39
C ILE A 76 -21.33 6.48 -7.01
N ILE A 77 -20.72 7.33 -7.85
CA ILE A 77 -19.45 7.98 -7.55
C ILE A 77 -19.54 8.78 -6.24
N GLU A 78 -20.58 9.59 -6.07
CA GLU A 78 -20.79 10.35 -4.82
C GLU A 78 -20.96 9.44 -3.60
N TYR A 79 -21.66 8.31 -3.76
CA TYR A 79 -21.83 7.32 -2.69
C TYR A 79 -20.53 6.59 -2.32
N ILE A 80 -19.73 6.16 -3.31
CA ILE A 80 -18.52 5.37 -3.05
C ILE A 80 -17.35 6.21 -2.56
N LYS A 81 -17.25 7.49 -2.94
CA LYS A 81 -16.15 8.40 -2.56
C LYS A 81 -15.76 8.28 -1.07
N PRO A 82 -16.69 8.39 -0.10
CA PRO A 82 -16.35 8.24 1.32
C PRO A 82 -16.01 6.79 1.74
N ILE A 83 -16.45 5.79 0.99
CA ILE A 83 -16.27 4.36 1.28
C ILE A 83 -14.97 3.81 0.68
N LEU A 84 -14.43 4.49 -0.34
CA LEU A 84 -13.14 4.18 -0.95
C LEU A 84 -11.96 4.56 -0.07
N PHE A 85 -12.14 5.52 0.84
CA PHE A 85 -11.06 5.89 1.73
C PHE A 85 -10.73 4.75 2.69
N ILE A 86 -9.44 4.59 2.96
CA ILE A 86 -8.97 3.62 3.94
C ILE A 86 -9.54 3.93 5.32
N SER A 87 -9.84 2.90 6.11
CA SER A 87 -10.24 3.11 7.50
C SER A 87 -9.04 3.55 8.34
N GLU A 88 -9.25 4.33 9.39
CA GLU A 88 -8.18 4.73 10.33
C GLU A 88 -7.37 3.52 10.82
N ASN A 89 -8.08 2.44 11.14
CA ASN A 89 -7.51 1.23 11.69
C ASN A 89 -6.68 0.43 10.66
N ASP A 90 -7.03 0.50 9.38
CA ASP A 90 -6.23 -0.11 8.31
C ASP A 90 -5.08 0.79 7.88
N PHE A 91 -5.28 2.11 7.93
CA PHE A 91 -4.24 3.10 7.69
C PHE A 91 -3.08 2.92 8.66
N GLU A 92 -3.37 2.85 9.97
CA GLU A 92 -2.37 2.66 11.02
C GLU A 92 -1.52 1.39 10.81
N LYS A 93 -2.12 0.31 10.32
CA LYS A 93 -1.42 -0.97 10.09
C LYS A 93 -0.47 -0.96 8.89
N GLU A 94 -0.77 -0.16 7.87
CA GLU A 94 -0.15 -0.28 6.55
C GLU A 94 0.70 0.95 6.17
N ILE A 95 0.41 2.13 6.73
CA ILE A 95 1.05 3.40 6.32
C ILE A 95 2.57 3.37 6.51
N ASP A 96 3.06 2.80 7.61
CA ASP A 96 4.49 2.74 7.93
C ASP A 96 5.28 2.04 6.82
N LYS A 97 4.76 0.94 6.28
CA LYS A 97 5.40 0.21 5.19
C LYS A 97 5.61 1.10 3.97
N PHE A 98 4.61 1.93 3.64
CA PHE A 98 4.69 2.83 2.51
C PHE A 98 5.62 4.02 2.80
N LEU A 99 5.52 4.63 3.98
CA LEU A 99 6.40 5.72 4.39
C LEU A 99 7.87 5.29 4.43
N LEU A 100 8.18 4.11 4.97
CA LEU A 100 9.53 3.54 5.01
C LEU A 100 10.10 3.37 3.60
N THR A 101 9.26 2.93 2.65
CA THR A 101 9.64 2.84 1.23
C THR A 101 9.97 4.22 0.65
N CYS A 102 9.26 5.26 1.10
CA CYS A 102 9.54 6.65 0.77
C CYS A 102 10.70 7.27 1.58
N GLY A 103 11.30 6.54 2.53
CA GLY A 103 12.39 7.01 3.38
C GLY A 103 11.95 7.89 4.55
N TYR A 104 10.72 7.70 5.04
CA TYR A 104 10.14 8.45 6.15
C TYR A 104 9.52 7.52 7.19
N LYS A 105 9.32 8.04 8.39
CA LYS A 105 8.44 7.46 9.42
C LYS A 105 7.63 8.56 10.07
N ILE A 106 6.52 8.19 10.72
CA ILE A 106 5.74 9.15 11.50
C ILE A 106 6.51 9.52 12.77
N CYS A 107 6.60 10.82 13.07
CA CYS A 107 7.18 11.35 14.30
C CYS A 107 6.39 10.84 15.51
N ASN A 108 7.07 10.31 16.53
CA ASN A 108 6.42 9.74 17.72
C ASN A 108 6.46 10.65 18.97
N TYR A 109 6.61 11.97 18.78
CA TYR A 109 6.81 12.92 19.87
C TYR A 109 5.52 13.31 20.61
N TYR A 110 4.35 13.15 20.00
CA TYR A 110 3.07 13.54 20.59
C TYR A 110 2.09 12.36 20.67
N PRO A 111 1.07 12.42 21.53
CA PRO A 111 -0.05 11.49 21.46
C PRO A 111 -0.87 11.72 20.18
N ASN A 112 -1.33 10.64 19.53
CA ASN A 112 -2.20 10.62 18.34
C ASN A 112 -1.57 10.92 16.96
N ASN A 113 -0.25 10.72 16.78
CA ASN A 113 0.42 11.04 15.50
C ASN A 113 -0.20 10.35 14.28
N TYR A 114 -0.66 9.09 14.42
CA TYR A 114 -1.32 8.37 13.34
C TYR A 114 -2.65 8.99 12.93
N LEU A 115 -3.47 9.42 13.91
CA LEU A 115 -4.75 10.06 13.65
C LEU A 115 -4.57 11.39 12.91
N ASP A 116 -3.57 12.18 13.29
CA ASP A 116 -3.29 13.46 12.62
C ASP A 116 -2.83 13.24 11.18
N VAL A 117 -1.89 12.31 10.95
CA VAL A 117 -1.41 11.97 9.61
C VAL A 117 -2.54 11.37 8.77
N TYR A 118 -3.40 10.53 9.36
CA TYR A 118 -4.60 10.00 8.73
C TYR A 118 -5.55 11.13 8.28
N ASN A 119 -5.85 12.10 9.15
CA ASN A 119 -6.72 13.22 8.81
C ASN A 119 -6.16 14.05 7.64
N LEU A 120 -4.85 14.29 7.62
CA LEU A 120 -4.15 14.99 6.55
C LEU A 120 -4.15 14.17 5.24
N TYR A 121 -3.97 12.86 5.33
CA TYR A 121 -4.07 11.96 4.18
C TYR A 121 -5.49 12.00 3.59
N HIS A 122 -6.53 11.92 4.42
CA HIS A 122 -7.92 12.04 3.97
C HIS A 122 -8.22 13.40 3.33
N GLN A 123 -7.66 14.48 3.85
CA GLN A 123 -7.76 15.80 3.23
C GLN A 123 -7.15 15.78 1.82
N PHE A 124 -5.93 15.27 1.68
CA PHE A 124 -5.27 15.09 0.39
C PHE A 124 -6.13 14.27 -0.60
N GLN A 125 -6.69 13.14 -0.16
CA GLN A 125 -7.52 12.30 -1.03
C GLN A 125 -8.77 13.04 -1.53
N LYS A 126 -9.39 13.87 -0.67
CA LYS A 126 -10.55 14.71 -1.04
C LYS A 126 -10.19 15.80 -2.03
N GLU A 127 -9.07 16.50 -1.82
CA GLU A 127 -8.65 17.62 -2.67
C GLU A 127 -8.14 17.18 -4.05
N THR A 128 -7.53 15.99 -4.12
CA THR A 128 -6.85 15.51 -5.34
C THR A 128 -7.59 14.41 -6.07
N ALA A 129 -8.73 13.95 -5.53
CA ALA A 129 -9.47 12.79 -6.02
C ALA A 129 -8.60 11.51 -6.14
N ASN A 130 -7.64 11.36 -5.21
CA ASN A 130 -6.76 10.19 -5.14
C ASN A 130 -7.30 9.19 -4.10
N TYR A 131 -8.06 8.21 -4.55
CA TYR A 131 -8.80 7.30 -3.68
C TYR A 131 -8.06 6.01 -3.33
N ASP A 132 -6.96 5.71 -4.02
CA ASP A 132 -6.16 4.52 -3.76
C ASP A 132 -5.32 4.71 -2.49
N PHE A 133 -5.14 3.62 -1.73
CA PHE A 133 -4.18 3.54 -0.63
C PHE A 133 -3.05 2.59 -0.99
N ASP A 134 -2.06 3.11 -1.70
CA ASP A 134 -0.86 2.38 -2.13
C ASP A 134 0.39 3.28 -2.06
N ILE A 135 1.55 2.72 -2.40
CA ILE A 135 2.82 3.44 -2.38
C ILE A 135 2.84 4.68 -3.29
N ASN A 136 2.16 4.64 -4.44
CA ASN A 136 2.10 5.77 -5.37
C ASN A 136 1.26 6.90 -4.77
N SER A 137 0.14 6.54 -4.15
CA SER A 137 -0.73 7.48 -3.47
C SER A 137 -0.04 8.13 -2.27
N VAL A 138 0.66 7.34 -1.44
CA VAL A 138 1.47 7.86 -0.33
C VAL A 138 2.60 8.77 -0.81
N SER A 139 3.25 8.44 -1.92
CA SER A 139 4.29 9.31 -2.51
C SER A 139 3.73 10.67 -2.94
N LYS A 140 2.58 10.67 -3.62
CA LYS A 140 1.87 11.91 -4.00
C LYS A 140 1.39 12.70 -2.79
N PHE A 141 0.94 12.01 -1.74
CA PHE A 141 0.57 12.65 -0.49
C PHE A 141 1.75 13.40 0.13
N LEU A 142 2.93 12.79 0.19
CA LEU A 142 4.13 13.45 0.72
C LEU A 142 4.54 14.68 -0.11
N GLU A 143 4.39 14.63 -1.43
CA GLU A 143 4.62 15.79 -2.31
C GLU A 143 3.59 16.89 -2.06
N TRP A 144 2.30 16.55 -2.01
CA TRP A 144 1.22 17.50 -1.68
C TRP A 144 1.46 18.15 -0.32
N PHE A 145 1.88 17.36 0.67
CA PHE A 145 2.16 17.81 2.03
C PHE A 145 3.28 18.85 2.05
N LYS A 146 4.42 18.55 1.41
CA LYS A 146 5.58 19.45 1.36
C LYS A 146 5.30 20.78 0.67
N ASN A 147 4.35 20.78 -0.25
CA ASN A 147 3.94 21.99 -0.99
C ASN A 147 2.85 22.78 -0.26
N ASN A 148 2.35 22.30 0.88
CA ASN A 148 1.32 22.99 1.66
C ASN A 148 1.99 23.97 2.65
N PRO A 149 1.87 25.30 2.47
CA PRO A 149 2.61 26.28 3.27
C PRO A 149 2.16 26.33 4.74
N ASN A 150 1.00 25.76 5.06
CA ASN A 150 0.45 25.75 6.42
C ASN A 150 0.83 24.50 7.22
N LEU A 151 1.57 23.56 6.62
CA LEU A 151 1.99 22.32 7.26
C LEU A 151 3.51 22.28 7.41
N ASP A 152 3.98 21.95 8.61
CA ASP A 152 5.40 21.69 8.85
C ASP A 152 5.68 20.20 8.65
N PHE A 153 6.33 19.83 7.55
CA PHE A 153 6.66 18.43 7.24
C PHE A 153 7.44 17.75 8.37
N ASN A 154 8.39 18.47 9.00
CA ASN A 154 9.25 17.90 10.03
C ASN A 154 8.53 17.73 11.37
N PHE A 155 7.35 18.33 11.53
CA PHE A 155 6.51 18.11 12.70
C PHE A 155 5.89 16.69 12.66
N TYR A 156 5.53 16.20 11.47
CA TYR A 156 4.80 14.93 11.31
C TYR A 156 5.69 13.77 10.88
N PHE A 157 6.78 14.03 10.16
CA PHE A 157 7.63 12.99 9.59
C PHE A 157 9.09 13.19 9.94
N ASP A 158 9.70 12.11 10.41
CA ASP A 158 11.14 11.99 10.48
C ASP A 158 11.63 11.35 9.19
N LYS A 159 12.80 11.79 8.72
CA LYS A 159 13.53 11.03 7.71
C LYS A 159 13.94 9.71 8.34
N GLU A 160 13.54 8.60 7.73
CA GLU A 160 14.06 7.31 8.15
C GLU A 160 15.52 7.24 7.68
N GLU A 161 16.44 7.36 8.63
CA GLU A 161 17.83 7.06 8.36
C GLU A 161 17.91 5.57 8.02
N LYS A 162 18.06 5.29 6.72
CA LYS A 162 18.40 3.95 6.25
C LYS A 162 19.59 3.48 7.10
N GLU A 163 19.41 2.35 7.80
CA GLU A 163 20.48 1.79 8.62
C GLU A 163 21.72 1.66 7.73
N ASN A 164 22.82 2.30 8.14
CA ASN A 164 24.07 2.30 7.38
C ASN A 164 24.44 0.85 7.04
N ILE A 165 24.78 0.57 5.79
CA ILE A 165 25.05 -0.79 5.30
C ILE A 165 26.14 -1.52 6.12
N VAL A 166 27.09 -0.78 6.71
CA VAL A 166 28.09 -1.36 7.64
C VAL A 166 27.43 -1.87 8.92
N LYS A 167 26.47 -1.12 9.48
CA LYS A 167 25.72 -1.53 10.67
C LYS A 167 24.83 -2.75 10.36
N GLU A 168 24.17 -2.73 9.21
CA GLU A 168 23.38 -3.85 8.70
C GLU A 168 24.22 -5.13 8.59
N VAL A 169 25.39 -5.07 7.92
CA VAL A 169 26.32 -6.21 7.80
C VAL A 169 26.77 -6.73 9.16
N CYS A 170 27.21 -5.83 10.07
CA CYS A 170 27.64 -6.24 11.40
C CYS A 170 26.54 -6.98 12.17
N LYS A 171 25.32 -6.44 12.11
CA LYS A 171 24.15 -6.98 12.81
C LYS A 171 23.74 -8.34 12.23
N GLU A 172 23.69 -8.47 10.91
CA GLU A 172 23.23 -9.69 10.25
C GLU A 172 24.22 -10.86 10.38
N LEU A 173 25.52 -10.57 10.33
CA LEU A 173 26.56 -11.58 10.57
C LEU A 173 26.81 -11.82 12.07
N ASN A 174 26.21 -11.01 12.95
CA ASN A 174 26.48 -10.98 14.38
C ASN A 174 27.99 -10.82 14.70
N ILE A 175 28.61 -9.81 14.10
CA ILE A 175 30.03 -9.48 14.24
C ILE A 175 30.23 -8.01 14.64
N THR A 176 31.42 -7.69 15.09
CA THR A 176 31.90 -6.35 15.39
C THR A 176 32.46 -5.65 14.15
N GLN A 177 32.56 -4.32 14.19
CA GLN A 177 33.25 -3.53 13.14
C GLN A 177 34.72 -3.94 12.97
N LYS A 178 35.36 -4.43 14.04
CA LYS A 178 36.74 -4.94 14.00
C LYS A 178 36.82 -6.22 13.18
N GLU A 179 35.95 -7.18 13.45
CA GLU A 179 35.89 -8.43 12.67
C GLU A 179 35.53 -8.15 11.21
N LEU A 180 34.61 -7.21 10.95
CA LEU A 180 34.31 -6.80 9.58
C LEU A 180 35.53 -6.17 8.88
N SER A 181 36.35 -5.40 9.60
CA SER A 181 37.59 -4.83 9.05
C SER A 181 38.60 -5.92 8.66
N GLU A 182 38.67 -6.99 9.45
CA GLU A 182 39.51 -8.16 9.19
C GLU A 182 39.00 -8.95 7.97
N ILE A 183 37.67 -9.15 7.85
CA ILE A 183 37.04 -9.81 6.70
C ILE A 183 37.31 -9.05 5.39
N LEU A 184 37.17 -7.71 5.42
CA LEU A 184 37.33 -6.88 4.23
C LEU A 184 38.80 -6.54 3.92
N GLY A 185 39.74 -6.86 4.83
CA GLY A 185 41.16 -6.54 4.67
C GLY A 185 41.43 -5.03 4.68
N VAL A 186 40.65 -4.26 5.44
CA VAL A 186 40.80 -2.80 5.55
C VAL A 186 41.06 -2.39 7.00
N HIS A 187 41.65 -1.20 7.20
CA HIS A 187 41.88 -0.70 8.55
C HIS A 187 40.55 -0.37 9.26
N LEU A 188 40.45 -0.60 10.58
CA LEU A 188 39.24 -0.32 11.37
C LEU A 188 38.75 1.13 11.23
N THR A 189 39.67 2.09 11.15
CA THR A 189 39.31 3.51 10.96
C THR A 189 38.61 3.76 9.62
N THR A 190 38.83 2.93 8.60
CA THR A 190 38.10 2.98 7.33
C THR A 190 36.64 2.57 7.53
N ILE A 191 36.40 1.48 8.27
CA ILE A 191 35.04 1.05 8.64
C ILE A 191 34.33 2.13 9.46
N GLN A 192 35.01 2.72 10.47
CA GLN A 192 34.44 3.78 11.30
C GLN A 192 34.06 5.03 10.48
N LYS A 193 34.88 5.40 9.48
CA LYS A 193 34.56 6.48 8.55
C LYS A 193 33.32 6.18 7.72
N TRP A 194 33.17 4.95 7.23
CA TRP A 194 31.99 4.51 6.49
C TRP A 194 30.73 4.55 7.34
N VAL A 195 30.83 4.20 8.63
CA VAL A 195 29.72 4.30 9.59
C VAL A 195 29.32 5.76 9.84
N ALA A 196 30.31 6.66 9.96
CA ALA A 196 30.07 8.06 10.25
C ALA A 196 29.51 8.84 9.03
N ASN A 197 29.85 8.44 7.81
CA ASN A 197 29.51 9.16 6.57
C ASN A 197 28.91 8.22 5.51
N ASP A 198 27.66 7.77 5.71
CA ASP A 198 27.00 6.82 4.78
C ASP A 198 26.84 7.38 3.36
N ASN A 199 26.63 8.69 3.22
CA ASN A 199 26.48 9.37 1.93
C ASN A 199 27.77 9.38 1.09
N ASP A 200 28.93 9.14 1.71
CA ASP A 200 30.24 9.21 1.08
C ASP A 200 30.91 7.83 1.00
N LEU A 201 30.12 6.75 1.15
CA LEU A 201 30.61 5.39 1.04
C LEU A 201 31.10 5.12 -0.40
N PRO A 202 32.39 4.77 -0.61
CA PRO A 202 32.89 4.46 -1.93
C PRO A 202 32.11 3.31 -2.57
N LEU A 203 31.81 3.40 -3.85
CA LEU A 203 31.03 2.38 -4.57
C LEU A 203 31.62 0.97 -4.40
N GLN A 204 32.95 0.85 -4.41
CA GLN A 204 33.65 -0.41 -4.16
C GLN A 204 33.37 -0.96 -2.77
N ALA A 205 33.40 -0.12 -1.73
CA ALA A 205 33.07 -0.53 -0.37
C ALA A 205 31.63 -1.05 -0.27
N LYS A 206 30.69 -0.33 -0.88
CA LYS A 206 29.29 -0.75 -0.97
C LYS A 206 29.12 -2.11 -1.65
N LYS A 207 29.80 -2.34 -2.78
CA LYS A 207 29.78 -3.64 -3.47
C LYS A 207 30.39 -4.76 -2.63
N SER A 208 31.52 -4.51 -1.97
CA SER A 208 32.15 -5.50 -1.09
C SER A 208 31.26 -5.88 0.09
N LEU A 209 30.61 -4.92 0.74
CA LEU A 209 29.68 -5.16 1.84
C LEU A 209 28.47 -6.00 1.38
N ASN A 210 27.90 -5.68 0.21
CA ASN A 210 26.83 -6.50 -0.38
C ASN A 210 27.28 -7.93 -0.67
N LEU A 211 28.50 -8.12 -1.19
CA LEU A 211 29.04 -9.46 -1.44
C LEU A 211 29.24 -10.26 -0.15
N VAL A 212 29.61 -9.60 0.95
CA VAL A 212 29.72 -10.24 2.27
C VAL A 212 28.34 -10.72 2.76
N LEU A 213 27.31 -9.88 2.64
CA LEU A 213 25.93 -10.25 2.97
C LEU A 213 25.43 -11.42 2.11
N GLU A 214 25.60 -11.31 0.79
CA GLU A 214 25.19 -12.37 -0.14
C GLU A 214 25.91 -13.69 0.17
N ASN A 215 27.21 -13.65 0.47
CA ASN A 215 27.96 -14.84 0.86
C ASN A 215 27.43 -15.45 2.17
N HIS A 216 27.08 -14.62 3.15
CA HIS A 216 26.47 -15.06 4.40
C HIS A 216 25.13 -15.76 4.15
N HIS A 217 24.24 -15.16 3.35
CA HIS A 217 22.95 -15.77 2.99
C HIS A 217 23.12 -17.10 2.26
N LEU A 218 24.05 -17.18 1.31
CA LEU A 218 24.33 -18.41 0.57
C LEU A 218 24.83 -19.51 1.52
N LYS A 219 25.74 -19.20 2.45
CA LYS A 219 26.21 -20.15 3.46
C LYS A 219 25.10 -20.63 4.39
N THR A 220 24.21 -19.73 4.81
CA THR A 220 23.05 -20.09 5.65
C THR A 220 22.09 -21.01 4.90
N ARG A 221 21.77 -20.70 3.64
CA ARG A 221 20.94 -21.57 2.79
C ARG A 221 21.57 -22.95 2.59
N LEU A 222 22.88 -23.03 2.38
CA LEU A 222 23.60 -24.30 2.27
C LEU A 222 23.50 -25.12 3.56
N LYS A 223 23.70 -24.50 4.73
CA LYS A 223 23.52 -25.18 6.03
C LYS A 223 22.11 -25.74 6.19
N THR A 224 21.09 -24.97 5.82
CA THR A 224 19.69 -25.45 5.87
C THR A 224 19.48 -26.67 4.96
N LEU A 225 20.08 -26.68 3.77
CA LEU A 225 20.03 -27.83 2.87
C LEU A 225 20.76 -29.05 3.45
N ASP A 226 21.93 -28.87 4.06
CA ASP A 226 22.68 -29.95 4.71
C ASP A 226 21.89 -30.56 5.88
N GLU A 227 21.25 -29.73 6.70
CA GLU A 227 20.36 -30.17 7.78
C GLU A 227 19.16 -30.95 7.25
N PHE A 228 18.54 -30.47 6.17
CA PHE A 228 17.44 -31.17 5.51
C PHE A 228 17.87 -32.56 5.02
N VAL A 229 19.01 -32.66 4.34
CA VAL A 229 19.56 -33.95 3.87
C VAL A 229 19.84 -34.89 5.04
N ARG A 230 20.34 -34.37 6.17
CA ARG A 230 20.56 -35.16 7.39
C ARG A 230 19.25 -35.73 7.93
N LEU A 231 18.25 -34.88 8.13
CA LEU A 231 16.93 -35.29 8.65
C LEU A 231 16.26 -36.31 7.72
N PHE A 232 16.36 -36.11 6.40
CA PHE A 232 15.82 -37.05 5.42
C PHE A 232 16.46 -38.44 5.54
N LYS A 233 17.78 -38.53 5.74
CA LYS A 233 18.47 -39.82 5.95
C LYS A 233 18.06 -40.49 7.25
N GLU A 234 17.79 -39.74 8.31
CA GLU A 234 17.30 -40.28 9.59
C GLU A 234 15.90 -40.88 9.46
N LEU A 235 15.03 -40.27 8.65
CA LEU A 235 13.67 -40.78 8.37
C LEU A 235 13.64 -42.05 7.49
N GLN A 236 14.74 -42.36 6.80
CA GLN A 236 14.86 -43.58 5.97
C GLN A 236 15.39 -44.80 6.75
N LYS A 237 15.76 -44.64 8.02
CA LYS A 237 16.10 -45.74 8.93
C LYS A 237 14.87 -46.26 9.64
#